data_AF-A0A7S8F664-F1
#
_entry.id   AF-A0A7S8F664-F1
#
_cell.length_a   1.000
_cell.length_b   1.000
_cell.length_c   1.000
_cell.angle_alpha   90.00
_cell.angle_beta   90.00
_cell.angle_gamma   90.00
#
_symmetry.space_group_name_H-M   'P 1'
#
loop_
_entity.id
_entity.type
_entity.pdbx_description
1 polymer ?
#
loop_
_entity_poly.entity_id
_entity_poly.type
_entity_poly.pdbx_seq_one_letter_code
_entity_poly.pdbx_strand_id
1 'polypeptide(L)'
;PKAHVEAPVSGSMILAGIMLKLGGYGLIRVFNFLQFLGMKYNYWFISISLVGGVLTSLICLRQTDLKALIAYSSVAHMGIVLSGLMTMTYWGLCGSYILMIAHGLCSSGLFCLANISYER
;
A
#
# COMPACT_ATOMS: atom_id res chain seq x y z
N PRO A 1 -9.09 4.01 -5.68
CA PRO A 1 -9.77 5.15 -5.00
C PRO A 1 -11.31 5.01 -4.94
N LYS A 2 -12.01 4.84 -6.08
CA LYS A 2 -13.48 4.80 -6.12
C LYS A 2 -14.13 3.76 -5.21
N ALA A 3 -13.53 2.56 -5.10
CA ALA A 3 -14.02 1.50 -4.21
C ALA A 3 -14.08 1.89 -2.72
N HIS A 4 -13.20 2.79 -2.24
CA HIS A 4 -13.24 3.28 -0.86
C HIS A 4 -14.24 4.42 -0.65
N VAL A 5 -14.62 5.11 -1.72
CA VAL A 5 -15.58 6.22 -1.68
C VAL A 5 -17.02 5.68 -1.61
N GLU A 6 -17.27 4.54 -2.27
CA GLU A 6 -18.61 3.95 -2.41
C GLU A 6 -18.89 2.84 -1.37
N ALA A 7 -17.87 2.29 -0.70
CA ALA A 7 -18.04 1.22 0.27
C ALA A 7 -18.49 1.72 1.66
N PRO A 8 -19.29 0.92 2.40
CA PRO A 8 -19.57 1.19 3.81
C PRO A 8 -18.27 1.22 4.63
N VAL A 9 -18.28 1.97 5.73
CA VAL A 9 -17.07 2.32 6.53
C VAL A 9 -16.33 1.07 7.01
N SER A 10 -17.07 0.10 7.54
CA SER A 10 -16.53 -1.20 7.97
C SER A 10 -15.87 -1.96 6.82
N GLY A 11 -16.46 -1.92 5.63
CA GLY A 11 -15.90 -2.48 4.39
C GLY A 11 -14.59 -1.80 4.00
N SER A 12 -14.54 -0.46 4.05
CA SER A 12 -13.31 0.29 3.78
C SER A 12 -12.18 -0.01 4.78
N MET A 13 -12.50 -0.18 6.08
CA MET A 13 -11.53 -0.55 7.10
C MET A 13 -10.96 -1.95 6.90
N ILE A 14 -11.81 -2.94 6.58
CA ILE A 14 -11.38 -4.32 6.32
C ILE A 14 -10.57 -4.41 5.02
N LEU A 15 -11.03 -3.72 3.97
CA LEU A 15 -10.37 -3.71 2.67
C LEU A 15 -8.98 -3.06 2.76
N ALA A 16 -8.91 -1.88 3.39
CA ALA A 16 -7.65 -1.18 3.59
C ALA A 16 -6.73 -1.96 4.54
N GLY A 17 -7.26 -2.56 5.60
CA GLY A 17 -6.49 -3.28 6.62
C GLY A 17 -5.91 -4.60 6.13
N ILE A 18 -6.71 -5.41 5.43
CA ILE A 18 -6.41 -6.85 5.21
C ILE A 18 -6.16 -7.17 3.74
N MET A 19 -7.06 -6.80 2.83
CA MET A 19 -6.97 -7.26 1.43
C MET A 19 -5.69 -6.79 0.73
N LEU A 20 -5.30 -5.54 0.90
CA LEU A 20 -4.06 -5.02 0.31
C LEU A 20 -2.81 -5.73 0.86
N LYS A 21 -2.85 -6.20 2.11
CA LYS A 21 -1.71 -6.85 2.77
C LYS A 21 -1.60 -8.32 2.39
N LEU A 22 -2.71 -8.98 2.10
CA LEU A 22 -2.70 -10.35 1.56
C LEU A 22 -2.00 -10.42 0.20
N GLY A 23 -2.10 -9.38 -0.63
CA GLY A 23 -1.33 -9.27 -1.87
C GLY A 23 0.19 -9.24 -1.64
N GLY A 24 0.65 -8.39 -0.71
CA GLY A 24 2.08 -8.34 -0.33
C GLY A 24 2.58 -9.64 0.30
N TYR A 25 1.76 -10.27 1.14
CA TYR A 25 2.07 -11.57 1.74
C TYR A 25 2.18 -12.68 0.67
N GLY A 26 1.29 -12.68 -0.32
CA GLY A 26 1.35 -13.58 -1.47
C GLY A 26 2.67 -13.44 -2.23
N LEU A 27 3.10 -12.20 -2.49
CA LEU A 27 4.40 -11.94 -3.12
C LEU A 27 5.55 -12.53 -2.28
N ILE A 28 5.58 -12.28 -0.96
CA ILE A 28 6.62 -12.81 -0.06
C ILE A 28 6.69 -14.35 -0.13
N ARG A 29 5.55 -15.03 -0.23
CA ARG A 29 5.50 -16.51 -0.34
C ARG A 29 6.05 -17.03 -1.67
N VAL A 30 5.70 -16.39 -2.78
CA VAL A 30 6.13 -16.82 -4.12
C VAL A 30 7.59 -16.43 -4.39
N PHE A 31 8.11 -15.42 -3.68
CA PHE A 31 9.46 -14.89 -3.86
C PHE A 31 10.57 -15.93 -3.72
N ASN A 32 10.41 -16.91 -2.82
CA ASN A 32 11.39 -17.99 -2.64
C ASN A 32 11.52 -18.89 -3.89
N PHE A 33 10.46 -19.00 -4.71
CA PHE A 33 10.49 -19.76 -5.96
C PHE A 33 11.00 -18.93 -7.15
N LEU A 34 10.82 -17.61 -7.11
CA LEU A 34 11.15 -16.69 -8.20
C LEU A 34 12.55 -16.06 -8.09
N GLN A 35 13.38 -16.47 -7.12
CA GLN A 35 14.63 -15.79 -6.79
C GLN A 35 15.59 -15.65 -7.98
N PHE A 36 15.72 -16.68 -8.82
CA PHE A 36 16.60 -16.65 -9.99
C PHE A 36 16.13 -15.68 -11.08
N LEU A 37 14.82 -15.60 -11.31
CA LEU A 37 14.21 -14.67 -12.28
C LEU A 37 14.22 -13.23 -11.72
N GLY A 38 14.01 -13.09 -10.42
CA GLY A 38 13.95 -11.79 -9.74
C GLY A 38 15.24 -10.98 -9.89
N MET A 39 16.41 -11.62 -9.80
CA MET A 39 17.69 -10.93 -9.93
C MET A 39 17.87 -10.18 -11.27
N LYS A 40 17.18 -10.60 -12.34
CA LYS A 40 17.27 -9.95 -13.66
C LYS A 40 16.16 -8.93 -13.90
N TYR A 41 14.93 -9.23 -13.47
CA TYR A 41 13.76 -8.43 -13.84
C TYR A 41 13.28 -7.46 -12.75
N ASN A 42 13.70 -7.63 -11.49
CA ASN A 42 13.20 -6.81 -10.38
C ASN A 42 13.49 -5.31 -10.54
N TYR A 43 14.58 -4.94 -11.21
CA TYR A 43 14.92 -3.52 -11.43
C TYR A 43 13.81 -2.77 -12.17
N TRP A 44 13.16 -3.41 -13.15
CA TRP A 44 12.03 -2.82 -13.87
C TRP A 44 10.85 -2.58 -12.93
N PHE A 45 10.49 -3.54 -12.08
CA PHE A 45 9.42 -3.39 -11.09
C PHE A 45 9.74 -2.29 -10.05
N ILE A 46 10.99 -2.17 -9.63
CA ILE A 46 11.44 -1.10 -8.71
C ILE A 46 11.25 0.27 -9.37
N SER A 47 11.66 0.44 -10.63
CA SER A 47 11.50 1.73 -11.33
C SER A 47 10.04 2.16 -11.43
N ILE A 48 9.14 1.24 -11.82
CA ILE A 48 7.71 1.52 -11.98
C ILE A 48 7.07 1.86 -10.63
N SER A 49 7.40 1.11 -9.58
CA SER A 49 6.84 1.33 -8.24
C SER A 49 7.26 2.66 -7.62
N LEU A 50 8.51 3.07 -7.80
CA LEU A 50 9.00 4.36 -7.31
C LEU A 50 8.39 5.53 -8.08
N VAL A 51 8.37 5.48 -9.41
CA VAL A 51 7.75 6.54 -10.24
C VAL A 51 6.25 6.64 -9.93
N GLY A 52 5.55 5.50 -9.85
CA GLY A 52 4.14 5.46 -9.46
C GLY A 52 3.89 6.01 -8.05
N GLY A 53 4.77 5.70 -7.09
CA GLY A 53 4.71 6.24 -5.73
C GLY A 53 4.83 7.77 -5.69
N VAL A 54 5.77 8.34 -6.45
CA VAL A 54 5.92 9.80 -6.54
C VAL A 54 4.69 10.43 -7.19
N LEU A 55 4.23 9.91 -8.32
CA LEU A 55 3.04 10.44 -9.00
C LEU A 55 1.78 10.39 -8.12
N THR A 56 1.55 9.28 -7.41
CA THR A 56 0.40 9.13 -6.50
C THR A 56 0.49 10.08 -5.30
N SER A 57 1.69 10.34 -4.78
CA SER A 57 1.88 11.33 -3.72
C SER A 57 1.58 12.76 -4.17
N LEU A 58 1.95 13.14 -5.41
CA LEU A 58 1.61 14.44 -5.98
C LEU A 58 0.09 14.59 -6.19
N ILE A 59 -0.58 13.52 -6.65
CA ILE A 59 -2.05 13.51 -6.79
C ILE A 59 -2.72 13.68 -5.42
N CYS A 60 -2.15 13.07 -4.37
CA CYS A 60 -2.66 13.16 -3.01
C CYS A 60 -2.71 14.60 -2.50
N LEU A 61 -1.70 15.43 -2.80
CA LEU A 61 -1.66 16.84 -2.39
C LEU A 61 -2.83 17.69 -2.92
N ARG A 62 -3.40 17.30 -4.06
CA ARG A 62 -4.53 18.01 -4.70
C ARG A 62 -5.89 17.41 -4.33
N GLN A 63 -5.92 16.31 -3.57
CA GLN A 63 -7.17 15.61 -3.30
C GLN A 63 -7.98 16.34 -2.22
N THR A 64 -9.23 16.68 -2.55
CA THR A 64 -10.14 17.38 -1.63
C THR A 64 -10.89 16.41 -0.70
N ASP A 65 -11.19 15.20 -1.16
CA ASP A 65 -11.97 14.22 -0.39
C ASP A 65 -11.08 13.40 0.56
N LEU A 66 -11.40 13.41 1.86
CA LEU A 66 -10.64 12.71 2.91
C LEU A 66 -10.52 11.19 2.66
N LYS A 67 -11.63 10.52 2.27
CA LYS A 67 -11.60 9.07 2.00
C LYS A 67 -10.73 8.73 0.78
N ALA A 68 -10.75 9.58 -0.24
CA ALA A 68 -9.91 9.40 -1.43
C ALA A 68 -8.44 9.71 -1.13
N LEU A 69 -8.16 10.73 -0.31
CA LEU A 69 -6.82 11.09 0.16
C LEU A 69 -6.16 9.89 0.87
N ILE A 70 -6.87 9.27 1.83
CA ILE A 70 -6.39 8.08 2.56
C ILE A 70 -6.18 6.90 1.59
N ALA A 71 -7.06 6.72 0.61
CA ALA A 71 -6.90 5.67 -0.39
C ALA A 71 -5.65 5.91 -1.27
N TYR A 72 -5.40 7.13 -1.73
CA TYR A 72 -4.23 7.44 -2.57
C TYR A 72 -2.91 7.35 -1.80
N SER A 73 -2.86 7.84 -0.55
CA SER A 73 -1.68 7.67 0.29
C SER A 73 -1.36 6.20 0.53
N SER A 74 -2.37 5.34 0.65
CA SER A 74 -2.15 3.89 0.79
C SER A 74 -1.50 3.22 -0.42
N VAL A 75 -1.81 3.71 -1.63
CA VAL A 75 -1.18 3.23 -2.86
C VAL A 75 0.30 3.62 -2.89
N ALA A 76 0.62 4.85 -2.47
CA ALA A 76 2.01 5.33 -2.40
C ALA A 76 2.84 4.49 -1.41
N HIS A 77 2.33 4.25 -0.20
CA HIS A 77 3.02 3.42 0.79
C HIS A 77 3.21 1.97 0.33
N MET A 78 2.21 1.35 -0.31
CA MET A 78 2.34 0.00 -0.86
C MET A 78 3.30 -0.06 -2.05
N GLY A 79 3.46 1.03 -2.81
CA GLY A 79 4.52 1.15 -3.82
C GLY A 79 5.92 1.03 -3.21
N ILE A 80 6.14 1.63 -2.04
CA ILE A 80 7.41 1.50 -1.29
C ILE A 80 7.61 0.05 -0.82
N VAL A 81 6.56 -0.60 -0.29
CA VAL A 81 6.60 -2.03 0.08
C VAL A 81 7.04 -2.89 -1.10
N LEU A 82 6.44 -2.69 -2.28
CA LEU A 82 6.78 -3.44 -3.48
C LEU A 82 8.25 -3.23 -3.88
N SER A 83 8.72 -1.98 -3.88
CA SER A 83 10.13 -1.68 -4.18
C SER A 83 11.09 -2.36 -3.20
N GLY A 84 10.78 -2.35 -1.90
CA GLY A 84 11.56 -2.97 -0.85
C GLY A 84 11.61 -4.50 -0.97
N LEU A 85 10.48 -5.14 -1.26
CA LEU A 85 10.42 -6.58 -1.51
C LEU A 85 11.24 -6.99 -2.74
N MET A 86 11.17 -6.21 -3.82
CA MET A 86 11.90 -6.50 -5.07
C MET A 86 13.43 -6.34 -4.94
N THR A 87 13.94 -5.68 -3.89
CA THR A 87 15.40 -5.61 -3.64
C THR A 87 16.03 -6.93 -3.23
N MET A 88 15.25 -7.92 -2.79
CA MET A 88 15.74 -9.24 -2.36
C MET A 88 16.80 -9.21 -1.24
N THR A 89 16.88 -8.11 -0.50
CA THR A 89 17.75 -7.99 0.67
C THR A 89 16.96 -8.31 1.94
N TYR A 90 17.64 -8.89 2.94
CA TYR A 90 17.03 -9.17 4.23
C TYR A 90 16.45 -7.89 4.88
N TRP A 91 17.19 -6.78 4.79
CA TRP A 91 16.75 -5.47 5.28
C TRP A 91 15.49 -4.96 4.56
N GLY A 92 15.44 -5.10 3.23
CA GLY A 92 14.27 -4.73 2.43
C GLY A 92 13.03 -5.57 2.79
N LEU A 93 13.22 -6.86 3.05
CA LEU A 93 12.13 -7.77 3.41
C LEU A 93 11.60 -7.51 4.83
N CYS A 94 12.49 -7.30 5.81
CA CYS A 94 12.09 -6.89 7.15
C CYS A 94 11.39 -5.51 7.17
N GLY A 95 11.95 -4.53 6.46
CA GLY A 95 11.38 -3.18 6.40
C GLY A 95 10.01 -3.13 5.73
N SER A 96 9.84 -3.83 4.60
CA SER A 96 8.56 -3.94 3.89
C SER A 96 7.49 -4.64 4.74
N TYR A 97 7.86 -5.69 5.48
CA TYR A 97 6.97 -6.38 6.39
C TYR A 97 6.48 -5.47 7.54
N ILE A 98 7.39 -4.74 8.19
CA ILE A 98 7.03 -3.79 9.26
C ILE A 98 6.12 -2.69 8.71
N LEU A 99 6.43 -2.13 7.54
CA LEU A 99 5.63 -1.08 6.92
C LEU A 99 4.23 -1.56 6.55
N MET A 100 4.06 -2.79 6.08
CA MET A 100 2.74 -3.38 5.79
C MET A 100 1.85 -3.42 7.04
N ILE A 101 2.41 -3.83 8.19
CA ILE A 101 1.68 -3.90 9.46
C ILE A 101 1.35 -2.50 9.97
N ALA A 102 2.35 -1.62 10.03
CA ALA A 102 2.19 -0.24 10.50
C ALA A 102 1.15 0.52 9.67
N HIS A 103 1.22 0.38 8.35
CA HIS A 103 0.23 0.95 7.46
C HIS A 103 -1.16 0.35 7.68
N GLY A 104 -1.27 -0.96 7.93
CA GLY A 104 -2.55 -1.61 8.26
C GLY A 104 -3.25 -0.92 9.42
N LEU A 105 -2.55 -0.74 10.53
CA LEU A 105 -3.07 -0.10 11.74
C LEU A 105 -3.34 1.40 11.55
N CYS A 106 -2.45 2.12 10.86
CA CYS A 106 -2.62 3.55 10.63
C CYS A 106 -3.80 3.86 9.69
N SER A 107 -3.92 3.12 8.59
CA SER A 107 -4.99 3.34 7.60
C SER A 107 -6.38 3.05 8.17
N SER A 108 -6.56 2.00 8.97
CA SER A 108 -7.85 1.72 9.61
C SER A 108 -8.23 2.82 10.61
N GLY A 109 -7.27 3.32 11.40
CA GLY A 109 -7.46 4.46 12.28
C GLY A 109 -7.88 5.73 11.54
N LEU A 110 -7.21 6.06 10.43
CA LEU A 110 -7.55 7.22 9.60
C LEU A 110 -8.95 7.10 8.98
N PHE A 111 -9.34 5.92 8.50
CA PHE A 111 -10.70 5.72 7.98
C PHE A 111 -11.78 5.86 9.06
N CYS A 112 -11.50 5.43 10.30
CA CYS A 112 -12.40 5.63 11.44
C CYS A 112 -12.56 7.12 11.76
N LEU A 113 -11.44 7.86 11.88
CA LEU A 113 -11.45 9.29 12.15
C LEU A 113 -12.15 10.09 11.04
N ALA A 114 -11.89 9.74 9.78
CA ALA A 114 -12.57 10.36 8.65
C ALA A 114 -14.09 10.14 8.72
N ASN A 115 -14.55 8.97 9.17
CA ASN A 115 -15.98 8.74 9.33
C ASN A 115 -16.60 9.62 10.43
N ILE A 116 -15.93 9.73 11.57
CA ILE A 116 -16.39 10.60 12.67
C ILE A 116 -16.50 12.06 12.21
N SER A 117 -15.59 12.53 11.35
CA SER A 117 -15.67 13.88 10.77
C SER A 117 -16.73 14.04 9.68
N TYR A 118 -17.20 12.96 9.07
CA TYR A 118 -18.30 13.01 8.09
C TYR A 118 -19.68 12.94 8.74
N GLU A 119 -19.79 12.27 9.89
CA GLU A 119 -21.04 12.15 10.65
C GLU A 119 -21.34 13.37 11.54
N ARG A 120 -20.36 14.24 11.77
CA ARG A 120 -20.51 15.51 12.49
C ARG A 120 -20.59 16.68 11.53
#